data_AF-A0A7J9WSJ4-F1
#
_entry.id   AF-A0A7J9WSJ4-F1
#
_cell.length_a   1.000
_cell.length_b   1.000
_cell.length_c   1.000
_cell.angle_alpha   90.00
_cell.angle_beta   90.00
_cell.angle_gamma   90.00
#
_symmetry.space_group_name_H-M   'P 1'
#
loop_
_entity.id
_entity.type
_entity.pdbx_description
1 polymer ?
#
loop_
_entity_poly.entity_id
_entity_poly.type
_entity_poly.pdbx_seq_one_letter_code
_entity_poly.pdbx_strand_id
1 'polypeptide(L)'
;MPSPAPDAEPGGSRLPPVPAYAWAWLQRSRPVLAVLARRLTGSPPTAAFVEALPGRVERDPFTRDILLDIIAEVAFNGRVPSSRPPGASWDRGLSWWAATLAGTTPAAFDAPAAPPARQRSLFEADPGPAGQQPARGTSKAVLRERRVLADVLRALLRASEGDQVPASALRQLIAQLDPR
;
A
#
# COMPACT_ATOMS: atom_id res chain seq x y z
N MET A 1 47.60 -0.31 -14.02
CA MET A 1 46.14 -0.51 -14.02
C MET A 1 45.71 -0.87 -12.60
N PRO A 2 45.01 -0.01 -11.86
CA PRO A 2 44.47 -0.38 -10.55
C PRO A 2 43.14 -1.15 -10.71
N SER A 3 43.03 -2.23 -9.95
CA SER A 3 41.92 -3.19 -9.90
C SER A 3 40.54 -2.53 -9.69
N PRO A 4 39.46 -3.08 -10.28
CA PRO A 4 38.11 -2.66 -9.94
C PRO A 4 37.81 -3.00 -8.46
N ALA A 5 37.19 -2.05 -7.77
CA ALA A 5 36.67 -2.21 -6.42
C ALA A 5 35.72 -3.43 -6.35
N PRO A 6 35.68 -4.16 -5.23
CA PRO A 6 34.72 -5.25 -5.09
C PRO A 6 33.32 -4.68 -5.25
N ASP A 7 32.57 -5.29 -6.17
CA ASP A 7 31.14 -5.10 -6.33
C ASP A 7 30.48 -5.02 -4.95
N ALA A 8 29.80 -3.90 -4.69
CA ALA A 8 28.86 -3.79 -3.60
C ALA A 8 27.79 -4.86 -3.82
N GLU A 9 27.95 -6.00 -3.16
CA GLU A 9 26.91 -7.02 -3.10
C GLU A 9 25.60 -6.34 -2.69
N PRO A 10 24.49 -6.53 -3.43
CA PRO A 10 23.21 -6.01 -2.99
C PRO A 10 22.89 -6.68 -1.66
N GLY A 11 23.09 -5.92 -0.57
CA GLY A 11 23.02 -6.41 0.79
C GLY A 11 21.76 -7.23 0.97
N GLY A 12 21.93 -8.54 1.23
CA GLY A 12 20.84 -9.45 1.53
C GLY A 12 19.99 -8.81 2.62
N SER A 13 18.81 -8.32 2.23
CA SER A 13 17.97 -7.51 3.09
C SER A 13 17.41 -8.40 4.19
N ARG A 14 18.17 -8.53 5.27
CA ARG A 14 17.78 -9.28 6.45
C ARG A 14 16.60 -8.55 7.06
N LEU A 15 15.44 -9.21 7.06
CA LEU A 15 14.24 -8.69 7.72
C LEU A 15 14.60 -8.29 9.17
N PRO A 16 14.25 -7.07 9.63
CA PRO A 16 14.43 -6.71 11.03
C PRO A 16 13.68 -7.70 11.93
N PRO A 17 14.13 -7.89 13.18
CA PRO A 17 13.45 -8.79 14.11
C PRO A 17 11.99 -8.36 14.27
N VAL A 18 11.08 -9.30 14.01
CA VAL A 18 9.63 -9.06 14.01
C VAL A 18 9.16 -8.95 15.46
N PRO A 19 8.60 -7.80 15.88
CA PRO A 19 8.14 -7.61 17.26
C PRO A 19 6.85 -8.38 17.54
N ALA A 20 6.60 -8.70 18.82
CA ALA A 20 5.45 -9.50 19.25
C ALA A 20 4.09 -8.95 18.78
N TYR A 21 3.91 -7.62 18.74
CA TYR A 21 2.67 -7.01 18.28
C TYR A 21 2.45 -7.19 16.76
N ALA A 22 3.51 -7.28 15.96
CA ALA A 22 3.42 -7.55 14.52
C ALA A 22 3.03 -9.01 14.26
N TRP A 23 3.56 -9.94 15.06
CA TRP A 23 3.12 -11.33 15.06
C TRP A 23 1.66 -11.46 15.51
N ALA A 24 1.25 -10.78 16.58
CA ALA A 24 -0.12 -10.81 17.08
C ALA A 24 -1.12 -10.31 16.03
N TRP A 25 -0.78 -9.27 15.27
CA TRP A 25 -1.61 -8.85 14.13
C TRP A 25 -1.73 -9.95 13.08
N LEU A 26 -0.60 -10.57 12.68
CA LEU A 26 -0.60 -11.62 11.67
C LEU A 26 -1.44 -12.83 12.11
N GLN A 27 -1.31 -13.24 13.37
CA GLN A 27 -2.06 -14.36 13.96
C GLN A 27 -3.57 -14.11 13.98
N ARG A 28 -4.02 -12.84 14.11
CA ARG A 28 -5.43 -12.45 14.02
C ARG A 28 -5.91 -12.31 12.57
N SER A 29 -5.00 -12.10 11.62
CA SER A 29 -5.32 -11.89 10.21
C SER A 29 -5.63 -13.21 9.49
N ARG A 30 -6.87 -13.67 9.65
CA ARG A 30 -7.40 -14.87 8.95
C ARG A 30 -7.15 -14.89 7.43
N PRO A 31 -7.35 -13.79 6.66
CA PRO A 31 -7.13 -13.85 5.21
C PRO A 31 -5.66 -14.09 4.85
N VAL A 32 -4.72 -13.44 5.55
CA VAL A 32 -3.28 -13.61 5.31
C VAL A 32 -2.84 -15.03 5.65
N LEU A 33 -3.25 -15.54 6.82
CA LEU A 33 -2.90 -16.91 7.23
C LEU A 33 -3.50 -17.98 6.32
N ALA A 34 -4.70 -17.77 5.78
CA ALA A 34 -5.33 -18.71 4.87
C ALA A 34 -4.54 -18.86 3.57
N VAL A 35 -4.13 -17.73 2.97
CA VAL A 35 -3.32 -17.73 1.74
C VAL A 35 -1.93 -18.30 2.02
N LEU A 36 -1.31 -17.92 3.14
CA LEU A 36 0.00 -18.41 3.54
C LEU A 36 0.03 -19.91 3.77
N ALA A 37 -0.90 -20.45 4.54
CA ALA A 37 -1.00 -21.88 4.77
C ALA A 37 -1.26 -22.64 3.46
N ARG A 38 -2.13 -22.10 2.60
CA ARG A 38 -2.41 -22.70 1.29
C ARG A 38 -1.17 -22.74 0.40
N ARG A 39 -0.38 -21.65 0.32
CA ARG A 39 0.84 -21.62 -0.48
C ARG A 39 1.94 -22.53 0.06
N LEU A 40 2.13 -22.55 1.38
CA LEU A 40 3.24 -23.30 2.00
C LEU A 40 2.95 -24.79 2.21
N THR A 41 1.69 -25.16 2.43
CA THR A 41 1.31 -26.54 2.82
C THR A 41 0.21 -27.14 1.96
N GLY A 42 -0.37 -26.38 1.02
CA GLY A 42 -1.52 -26.81 0.23
C GLY A 42 -2.82 -26.96 1.02
N SER A 43 -2.81 -26.67 2.33
CA SER A 43 -3.90 -26.96 3.28
C SER A 43 -4.36 -25.70 4.02
N PRO A 44 -5.57 -25.70 4.64
CA PRO A 44 -6.01 -24.60 5.50
C PRO A 44 -5.10 -24.45 6.73
N PRO A 45 -5.03 -23.24 7.34
CA PRO A 45 -4.18 -22.98 8.48
C PRO A 45 -4.64 -23.77 9.72
N THR A 46 -3.70 -24.48 10.35
CA THR A 46 -3.90 -25.20 11.62
C THR A 46 -3.25 -24.44 12.78
N ALA A 47 -3.64 -24.72 14.03
CA ALA A 47 -3.03 -24.10 15.21
C ALA A 47 -1.51 -24.36 15.26
N ALA A 48 -1.09 -25.61 15.04
CA ALA A 48 0.32 -25.99 15.00
C ALA A 48 1.10 -25.25 13.89
N PHE A 49 0.47 -24.97 12.74
CA PHE A 49 1.09 -24.16 11.69
C PHE A 49 1.33 -22.72 12.16
N VAL A 50 0.33 -22.09 12.79
CA VAL A 50 0.41 -20.71 13.28
C VAL A 50 1.45 -20.57 14.39
N GLU A 51 1.54 -21.53 15.30
CA GLU A 51 2.52 -21.55 16.39
C GLU A 51 3.95 -21.76 15.88
N ALA A 52 4.15 -22.62 14.88
CA ALA A 52 5.47 -22.89 14.31
C ALA A 52 5.97 -21.77 13.38
N LEU A 53 5.09 -20.88 12.91
CA LEU A 53 5.40 -19.90 11.88
C LEU A 53 6.55 -18.94 12.24
N PRO A 54 6.63 -18.34 13.44
CA PRO A 54 7.73 -17.44 13.78
C PRO A 54 9.10 -18.11 13.66
N GLY A 55 9.23 -19.33 14.20
CA GLY A 55 10.46 -20.10 14.11
C GLY A 55 10.78 -20.59 12.70
N ARG A 56 9.79 -20.75 11.81
CA ARG A 56 10.03 -21.06 10.39
C ARG A 56 10.55 -19.84 9.64
N VAL A 57 9.95 -18.67 9.84
CA VAL A 57 10.37 -17.41 9.19
C VAL A 57 11.78 -16.99 9.59
N GLU A 58 12.21 -17.31 10.81
CA GLU A 58 13.58 -17.06 11.27
C GLU A 58 14.60 -18.01 10.61
N ARG A 59 14.23 -19.28 10.41
CA ARG A 59 15.13 -20.32 9.90
C ARG A 59 15.16 -20.43 8.38
N ASP A 60 14.07 -20.11 7.71
CA ASP A 60 13.89 -20.33 6.28
C ASP A 60 13.63 -19.00 5.53
N PRO A 61 14.61 -18.53 4.75
CA PRO A 61 14.45 -17.34 3.90
C PRO A 61 13.28 -17.45 2.92
N PHE A 62 13.00 -18.63 2.39
CA PHE A 62 11.91 -18.81 1.43
C PHE A 62 10.53 -18.58 2.06
N THR A 63 10.29 -19.17 3.23
CA THR A 63 9.08 -18.93 4.03
C THR A 63 8.92 -17.44 4.36
N ARG A 64 10.03 -16.76 4.67
CA ARG A 64 10.03 -15.32 4.96
C ARG A 64 9.63 -14.50 3.73
N ASP A 65 10.22 -14.77 2.58
CA ASP A 65 9.94 -14.01 1.35
C ASP A 65 8.49 -14.21 0.89
N ILE A 66 7.97 -15.45 0.99
CA ILE A 66 6.55 -15.74 0.76
C ILE A 66 5.64 -15.00 1.74
N LEU A 67 6.00 -14.94 3.01
CA LEU A 67 5.21 -14.20 4.01
C LEU A 67 5.11 -12.72 3.63
N LEU A 68 6.24 -12.10 3.26
CA LEU A 68 6.28 -10.70 2.86
C LEU A 68 5.45 -10.44 1.61
N ASP A 69 5.57 -11.29 0.59
CA ASP A 69 4.77 -11.23 -0.63
C ASP A 69 3.26 -11.30 -0.34
N ILE A 70 2.84 -12.28 0.46
CA ILE A 70 1.42 -12.44 0.80
C ILE A 70 0.90 -11.27 1.63
N ILE A 71 1.70 -10.71 2.56
CA ILE A 71 1.27 -9.53 3.30
C ILE A 71 1.10 -8.35 2.33
N ALA A 72 2.02 -8.14 1.40
CA ALA A 72 1.91 -7.11 0.37
C ALA A 72 0.64 -7.31 -0.49
N GLU A 73 0.39 -8.53 -0.96
CA GLU A 73 -0.75 -8.88 -1.80
C GLU A 73 -2.08 -8.76 -1.06
N VAL A 74 -2.19 -9.39 0.13
CA VAL A 74 -3.48 -9.55 0.82
C VAL A 74 -3.82 -8.35 1.70
N ALA A 75 -2.85 -7.80 2.42
CA ALA A 75 -3.11 -6.68 3.35
C ALA A 75 -3.08 -5.32 2.64
N PHE A 76 -2.29 -5.20 1.57
CA PHE A 76 -2.09 -3.94 0.85
C PHE A 76 -2.50 -4.01 -0.62
N ASN A 77 -3.20 -5.07 -1.05
CA ASN A 77 -3.67 -5.25 -2.43
C ASN A 77 -2.54 -5.11 -3.48
N GLY A 78 -1.35 -5.63 -3.14
CA GLY A 78 -0.14 -5.55 -3.96
C GLY A 78 0.53 -4.18 -3.98
N ARG A 79 0.01 -3.18 -3.26
CA ARG A 79 0.53 -1.80 -3.23
C ARG A 79 0.88 -1.38 -1.82
N VAL A 80 2.13 -1.62 -1.43
CA VAL A 80 2.65 -1.17 -0.14
C VAL A 80 2.83 0.36 -0.20
N PRO A 81 2.12 1.13 0.64
CA PRO A 81 2.33 2.57 0.66
C PRO A 81 3.69 2.92 1.26
N SER A 82 4.25 4.07 0.89
CA SER A 82 5.50 4.58 1.44
C SER A 82 5.34 5.26 2.81
N SER A 83 4.11 5.64 3.17
CA SER A 83 3.75 6.27 4.44
C SER A 83 2.32 5.91 4.83
N ARG A 84 1.98 6.03 6.12
CA ARG A 84 0.63 5.78 6.60
C ARG A 84 -0.37 6.75 5.95
N PRO A 85 -1.45 6.24 5.33
CA PRO A 85 -2.47 7.12 4.78
C PRO A 85 -3.15 7.95 5.88
N PRO A 86 -3.44 9.24 5.64
CA PRO A 86 -4.09 10.09 6.62
C PRO A 86 -5.49 9.55 6.95
N GLY A 87 -5.79 9.44 8.26
CA GLY A 87 -7.07 8.90 8.74
C GLY A 87 -7.20 7.38 8.73
N ALA A 88 -6.15 6.63 8.34
CA ALA A 88 -6.16 5.18 8.40
C ALA A 88 -6.08 4.67 9.85
N SER A 89 -7.09 3.92 10.29
CA SER A 89 -7.14 3.26 11.61
C SER A 89 -6.40 1.91 11.60
N TRP A 90 -5.13 1.92 11.19
CA TRP A 90 -4.29 0.72 11.17
C TRP A 90 -3.80 0.35 12.57
N ASP A 91 -3.83 -0.95 12.87
CA ASP A 91 -3.20 -1.54 14.05
C ASP A 91 -1.68 -1.37 13.97
N ARG A 92 -1.03 -1.27 15.13
CA ARG A 92 0.44 -1.10 15.24
C ARG A 92 1.20 -2.22 14.52
N GLY A 93 0.69 -3.45 14.53
CA GLY A 93 1.29 -4.57 13.81
C GLY A 93 1.22 -4.41 12.30
N LEU A 94 0.07 -3.94 11.77
CA LEU A 94 -0.07 -3.66 10.34
C LEU A 94 0.84 -2.52 9.89
N SER A 95 0.93 -1.43 10.68
CA SER A 95 1.87 -0.33 10.40
C SER A 95 3.32 -0.81 10.36
N TRP A 96 3.72 -1.71 11.25
CA TRP A 96 5.08 -2.27 11.25
C TRP A 96 5.36 -3.08 9.99
N TRP A 97 4.44 -3.95 9.58
CA TRP A 97 4.60 -4.72 8.34
C TRP A 97 4.68 -3.81 7.10
N ALA A 98 3.84 -2.76 7.04
CA ALA A 98 3.90 -1.77 5.97
C ALA A 98 5.26 -1.06 5.94
N ALA A 99 5.76 -0.59 7.09
CA ALA A 99 7.04 0.07 7.21
C ALA A 99 8.20 -0.84 6.76
N THR A 100 8.18 -2.08 7.22
CA THR A 100 9.20 -3.08 6.88
C THR A 100 9.20 -3.39 5.38
N LEU A 101 8.03 -3.57 4.77
CA LEU A 101 7.91 -3.79 3.32
C LEU A 101 8.33 -2.56 2.50
N ALA A 102 8.09 -1.35 3.02
CA ALA A 102 8.52 -0.10 2.41
C ALA A 102 10.01 0.22 2.67
N GLY A 103 10.74 -0.63 3.40
CA GLY A 103 12.16 -0.43 3.71
C GLY A 103 12.41 0.76 4.65
N THR A 104 11.43 1.15 5.45
CA THR A 104 11.51 2.29 6.38
C THR A 104 11.29 1.87 7.83
N THR A 105 11.58 2.78 8.77
CA THR A 105 11.29 2.53 10.18
C THR A 105 9.80 2.75 10.47
N PRO A 106 9.19 2.03 11.43
CA PRO A 106 7.79 2.26 11.81
C PRO A 106 7.51 3.71 12.22
N ALA A 107 8.45 4.36 12.90
CA ALA A 107 8.33 5.76 13.30
C ALA A 107 8.29 6.71 12.09
N ALA A 108 9.14 6.49 11.08
CA ALA A 108 9.13 7.28 9.86
C ALA A 108 7.89 6.99 8.98
N PHE A 109 7.37 5.76 9.03
CA PHE A 109 6.15 5.37 8.32
C PHE A 109 4.88 6.01 8.90
N ASP A 110 4.77 6.02 10.24
CA ASP A 110 3.64 6.64 10.95
C ASP A 110 3.76 8.17 11.03
N ALA A 111 4.92 8.74 10.71
CA ALA A 111 5.09 10.19 10.65
C ALA A 111 4.11 10.77 9.63
N PRO A 112 3.41 11.88 9.96
CA PRO A 112 2.58 12.56 8.99
C PRO A 112 3.45 12.92 7.79
N ALA A 113 3.01 12.54 6.59
CA ALA A 113 3.68 12.94 5.36
C ALA A 113 3.92 14.45 5.46
N ALA A 114 5.19 14.86 5.39
CA ALA A 114 5.53 16.27 5.40
C ALA A 114 4.63 16.93 4.34
N PRO A 115 3.97 18.06 4.67
CA PRO A 115 3.18 18.77 3.68
C PRO A 115 4.07 18.92 2.45
N PRO A 116 3.58 18.56 1.24
CA PRO A 116 4.42 18.56 0.05
C PRO A 116 5.15 19.90 0.05
N ALA A 117 6.49 19.85 0.05
CA ALA A 117 7.31 21.05 0.02
C ALA A 117 6.70 21.92 -1.07
N ARG A 118 6.22 23.13 -0.71
CA ARG A 118 5.52 24.04 -1.62
C ARG A 118 6.27 23.99 -2.93
N GLN A 119 5.64 23.34 -3.92
CA GLN A 119 6.23 23.20 -5.24
C GLN A 119 6.42 24.64 -5.69
N ARG A 120 7.68 25.11 -5.74
CA ARG A 120 7.98 26.44 -6.26
C ARG A 120 7.34 26.47 -7.63
N SER A 121 6.31 27.29 -7.76
CA SER A 121 5.58 27.38 -9.01
C SER A 121 6.60 27.82 -10.05
N LEU A 122 6.83 27.01 -11.08
CA LEU A 122 7.70 27.38 -12.20
C LEU A 122 7.21 28.63 -12.96
N PHE A 123 6.04 29.15 -12.56
CA PHE A 123 5.40 30.36 -13.08
C PHE A 123 5.27 31.48 -12.04
N GLU A 124 5.98 31.44 -10.91
CA GLU A 124 6.05 32.58 -9.99
C GLU A 124 6.87 33.72 -10.63
N ALA A 125 6.15 34.58 -11.35
CA ALA A 125 6.60 35.92 -11.67
C ALA A 125 6.73 36.74 -10.37
N ASP A 126 7.72 37.65 -10.35
CA ASP A 126 8.10 38.55 -9.25
C ASP A 126 6.91 39.21 -8.53
N PRO A 127 7.02 39.50 -7.21
CA PRO A 127 5.89 39.90 -6.38
C PRO A 127 5.64 41.42 -6.46
N GLY A 128 4.45 41.80 -6.91
CA GLY A 128 3.83 43.09 -6.60
C GLY A 128 2.91 42.97 -5.37
N PRO A 129 2.86 43.97 -4.47
CA PRO A 129 2.18 43.84 -3.18
C PRO A 129 0.67 44.04 -3.30
N ALA A 130 -0.03 43.60 -2.25
CA ALA A 130 -1.45 43.79 -1.93
C ALA A 130 -2.44 42.73 -2.42
N GLY A 131 -2.65 41.75 -1.53
CA GLY A 131 -3.97 41.46 -0.97
C GLY A 131 -5.06 40.99 -1.93
N GLN A 132 -5.34 39.68 -1.89
CA GLN A 132 -6.67 39.15 -1.58
C GLN A 132 -6.65 37.62 -1.55
N GLN A 133 -7.13 37.04 -0.45
CA GLN A 133 -7.57 35.65 -0.37
C GLN A 133 -8.62 35.38 -1.45
N PRO A 134 -8.65 34.14 -1.99
CA PRO A 134 -9.78 33.29 -1.62
C PRO A 134 -9.34 31.86 -1.29
N ALA A 135 -9.66 31.42 -0.07
CA ALA A 135 -9.81 30.02 0.27
C ALA A 135 -11.29 29.62 0.09
N ARG A 136 -11.52 28.34 -0.27
CA ARG A 136 -12.80 27.60 -0.30
C ARG A 136 -13.56 27.50 -1.64
N GLY A 137 -12.92 26.99 -2.68
CA GLY A 137 -13.62 26.51 -3.89
C GLY A 137 -13.32 25.05 -4.27
N THR A 138 -12.08 24.61 -4.08
CA THR A 138 -11.55 23.36 -4.65
C THR A 138 -12.09 22.09 -3.99
N SER A 139 -12.28 22.06 -2.66
CA SER A 139 -12.75 20.84 -1.97
C SER A 139 -14.17 20.43 -2.38
N LYS A 140 -15.07 21.38 -2.66
CA LYS A 140 -16.44 21.06 -3.10
C LYS A 140 -16.48 20.56 -4.55
N ALA A 141 -15.59 21.06 -5.42
CA ALA A 141 -15.47 20.58 -6.80
C ALA A 141 -14.95 19.14 -6.83
N VAL A 142 -13.87 18.86 -6.10
CA VAL A 142 -13.30 17.49 -5.99
C VAL A 142 -14.30 16.52 -5.36
N LEU A 143 -15.04 16.95 -4.33
CA LEU A 143 -16.11 16.13 -3.73
C LEU A 143 -17.27 15.87 -4.68
N ARG A 144 -17.66 16.83 -5.54
CA ARG A 144 -18.69 16.64 -6.56
C ARG A 144 -18.23 15.66 -7.62
N GLU A 145 -17.02 15.84 -8.13
CA GLU A 145 -16.42 14.99 -9.15
C GLU A 145 -16.30 13.54 -8.67
N ARG A 146 -15.86 13.34 -7.41
CA ARG A 146 -15.79 12.02 -6.78
C ARG A 146 -17.16 11.37 -6.58
N ARG A 147 -18.21 12.17 -6.38
CA ARG A 147 -19.59 11.69 -6.22
C ARG A 147 -20.17 11.25 -7.56
N VAL A 148 -19.95 12.04 -8.61
CA VAL A 148 -20.32 11.69 -9.99
C VAL A 148 -19.64 10.39 -10.42
N LEU A 149 -18.34 10.25 -10.13
CA LEU A 149 -17.57 9.05 -10.48
C LEU A 149 -18.04 7.80 -9.71
N ALA A 150 -18.40 7.96 -8.43
CA ALA A 150 -18.99 6.89 -7.62
C ALA A 150 -20.38 6.47 -8.12
N ASP A 151 -21.20 7.42 -8.59
CA ASP A 151 -22.54 7.13 -9.10
C ASP A 151 -22.50 6.45 -10.47
N VAL A 152 -21.55 6.81 -11.34
CA VAL A 152 -21.31 6.11 -12.61
C VAL A 152 -20.83 4.67 -12.37
N LEU A 153 -19.91 4.46 -11.43
CA LEU A 153 -19.45 3.10 -11.08
C LEU A 153 -20.58 2.25 -10.48
N ARG A 154 -21.46 2.82 -9.65
CA ARG A 154 -22.65 2.11 -9.15
C ARG A 154 -23.66 1.81 -10.23
N ALA A 155 -23.85 2.71 -11.20
CA ALA A 155 -24.72 2.47 -12.34
C ALA A 155 -24.20 1.34 -13.22
N LEU A 156 -22.88 1.30 -13.46
CA LEU A 156 -22.23 0.22 -14.20
C LEU A 156 -22.33 -1.13 -13.48
N LEU A 157 -22.11 -1.15 -12.15
CA LEU A 157 -22.23 -2.36 -11.36
C LEU A 157 -23.67 -2.89 -11.27
N ARG A 158 -24.68 -2.01 -11.30
CA ARG A 158 -26.10 -2.40 -11.38
C ARG A 158 -26.49 -2.88 -12.77
N ALA A 159 -25.89 -2.31 -13.82
CA ALA A 159 -26.11 -2.76 -15.19
C ALA A 159 -25.48 -4.14 -15.47
N SER A 160 -24.47 -4.54 -14.69
CA SER A 160 -23.76 -5.81 -14.81
C SER A 160 -24.26 -6.89 -13.85
N GLU A 161 -25.54 -6.93 -13.50
CA GLU A 161 -26.13 -8.01 -12.71
C GLU A 161 -25.92 -9.37 -13.40
N GLY A 162 -24.83 -10.05 -13.05
CA GLY A 162 -24.66 -11.49 -13.25
C GLY A 162 -23.71 -11.94 -14.34
N ASP A 163 -23.16 -11.06 -15.19
CA ASP A 163 -22.16 -11.48 -16.19
C ASP A 163 -21.07 -10.44 -16.42
N GLN A 164 -19.87 -10.91 -16.76
CA GLN A 164 -18.60 -10.20 -16.70
C GLN A 164 -18.67 -8.77 -17.26
N VAL A 165 -18.15 -7.78 -16.51
CA VAL A 165 -18.04 -6.38 -16.96
C VAL A 165 -17.25 -6.36 -18.27
N PRO A 166 -17.88 -6.04 -19.42
CA PRO A 166 -17.20 -6.16 -20.70
C PRO A 166 -16.09 -5.11 -20.81
N ALA A 167 -14.90 -5.56 -21.20
CA ALA A 167 -13.70 -4.73 -21.30
C ALA A 167 -13.83 -3.52 -22.26
N SER A 168 -14.88 -3.49 -23.08
CA SER A 168 -15.26 -2.34 -23.91
C SER A 168 -15.83 -1.18 -23.09
N ALA A 169 -16.64 -1.46 -22.06
CA ALA A 169 -17.21 -0.46 -21.17
C ALA A 169 -16.13 0.21 -20.31
N LEU A 170 -15.15 -0.59 -19.83
CA LEU A 170 -14.01 -0.07 -19.07
C LEU A 170 -13.12 0.84 -19.94
N ARG A 171 -12.91 0.46 -21.20
CA ARG A 171 -12.12 1.27 -22.16
C ARG A 171 -12.80 2.58 -22.52
N GLN A 172 -14.12 2.61 -22.68
CA GLN A 172 -14.86 3.85 -22.89
C GLN A 172 -14.81 4.78 -21.68
N LEU A 173 -14.86 4.24 -20.46
CA LEU A 173 -14.73 5.04 -19.25
C LEU A 173 -13.33 5.68 -19.14
N ILE A 174 -12.28 4.93 -19.46
CA ILE A 174 -10.91 5.44 -19.49
C ILE A 174 -10.78 6.55 -20.55
N ALA A 175 -11.38 6.38 -21.73
CA ALA A 175 -11.36 7.39 -22.79
C ALA A 175 -12.13 8.67 -22.43
N GLN A 176 -13.17 8.60 -21.60
CA GLN A 176 -13.91 9.79 -21.14
C GLN A 176 -13.20 10.53 -20.00
N LEU A 177 -12.34 9.85 -19.24
CA LEU A 177 -11.58 10.43 -18.13
C LEU A 177 -10.23 11.02 -18.55
N ASP A 178 -9.78 10.76 -19.78
CA ASP A 178 -8.55 11.33 -20.34
C ASP A 178 -8.86 12.14 -21.62
N PRO A 179 -9.54 13.31 -21.51
CA PRO A 179 -9.65 14.22 -22.62
C PRO A 179 -8.31 14.94 -22.77
N ARG A 180 -7.56 14.56 -23.80
CA ARG A 180 -6.46 15.41 -24.30
C ARG A 180 -6.97 16.81 -24.64
#